data_AF-A0A5N5E5J0-F1
#
_entry.id   AF-A0A5N5E5J0-F1
#
_cell.length_a   1.000
_cell.length_b   1.000
_cell.length_c   1.000
_cell.angle_alpha   90.00
_cell.angle_beta   90.00
_cell.angle_gamma   90.00
#
_symmetry.space_group_name_H-M   'P 1'
#
loop_
_entity.id
_entity.type
_entity.pdbx_description
1 polymer ?
#
loop_
_entity_poly.entity_id
_entity_poly.type
_entity_poly.pdbx_seq_one_letter_code
_entity_poly.pdbx_strand_id
1 'polypeptide(L)'
;MPKRPRNHILETEARGAFSNLIEPTGWVVRAVDGIDYGIDDEVEVFEDDHATGIKFYVQSRGTDGDKAMTMELKTRQQNYFRELDLPVLLARYHSPTKRTFVKWFHRFDPYPRKTSQTIHFNTDEELSPETVQHLATEIKYIRAWSRGPLNWPIALRIESEGERTPRDLELIIFELVGKRGLVRTEGPDVLSINPVLNVTLTSDALRVHAATKSHTSHGDPGWSDELDNREVAALIVFGVAIVLSNLGHGYRAGPLFEASLSAQLFHPDLIEMAATHLVSGGRADCALRIGESWLREATTSAMLLPSFLLLHNVCSRLQREGIEELRLAAALLERFGAAQLRWDEDIHASASLLMAARLRFSLSEWQAADELFRRASDLDSSIASSGAGCAEMAGAAYEAGDYPRAAEMYAVAIDLVPDDMRLLTRRADSLMRQGALSEANSQFEDYFARVVSPETIWFLKHSAVQYLIMSGIKDVDRDSEAARRILEDQGDSESRAETVERCLSAVRLDPMNAAAWGELGRLDAAAGRYRHAAAPLSIAALADRRSEPWAMALTAAFRADLLDLARFLAQVCLHDYFGDEFHLFLLSARDAGDDVDSIIAFTEVIDIEGGRMRRGDRQPIPTPADD
;
A
#
# COMPACT_ATOMS: atom_id res chain seq x y z
N MET A 1 -16.75 -48.87 -36.29
CA MET A 1 -15.94 -47.64 -36.42
C MET A 1 -16.41 -46.64 -35.36
N PRO A 2 -15.50 -45.96 -34.63
CA PRO A 2 -15.89 -44.94 -33.66
C PRO A 2 -16.61 -43.79 -34.37
N LYS A 3 -17.78 -43.37 -33.86
CA LYS A 3 -18.50 -42.18 -34.34
C LYS A 3 -18.01 -40.97 -33.57
N ARG A 4 -17.61 -39.91 -34.28
CA ARG A 4 -17.21 -38.65 -33.66
C ARG A 4 -18.40 -38.07 -32.88
N PRO A 5 -18.26 -37.74 -31.58
CA PRO A 5 -19.33 -37.09 -30.80
C PRO A 5 -19.81 -35.81 -31.46
N ARG A 6 -21.13 -35.55 -31.44
CA ARG A 6 -21.74 -34.37 -32.09
C ARG A 6 -21.16 -33.05 -31.57
N ASN A 7 -20.83 -32.97 -30.28
CA ASN A 7 -20.20 -31.79 -29.68
C ASN A 7 -18.88 -31.42 -30.36
N HIS A 8 -18.02 -32.40 -30.67
CA HIS A 8 -16.77 -32.13 -31.39
C HIS A 8 -17.00 -31.66 -32.83
N ILE A 9 -18.08 -32.12 -33.46
CA ILE A 9 -18.48 -31.63 -34.79
C ILE A 9 -18.94 -30.18 -34.67
N LEU A 10 -19.77 -29.85 -33.68
CA LEU A 10 -20.25 -28.49 -33.44
C LEU A 10 -19.15 -27.49 -33.10
N GLU A 11 -18.15 -27.90 -32.32
CA GLU A 11 -16.95 -27.09 -32.04
C GLU A 11 -16.18 -26.78 -33.33
N THR A 12 -15.98 -27.80 -34.18
CA THR A 12 -15.30 -27.62 -35.47
C THR A 12 -16.11 -26.73 -36.41
N GLU A 13 -17.42 -26.93 -36.49
CA GLU A 13 -18.32 -26.11 -37.31
C GLU A 13 -18.35 -24.65 -36.82
N ALA A 14 -18.37 -24.41 -35.51
CA ALA A 14 -18.40 -23.07 -34.94
C ALA A 14 -17.12 -22.29 -35.25
N ARG A 15 -15.95 -22.90 -35.06
CA ARG A 15 -14.64 -22.29 -35.36
C ARG A 15 -14.49 -22.01 -36.86
N GLY A 16 -14.89 -22.97 -37.70
CA GLY A 16 -14.88 -22.79 -39.15
C GLY A 16 -15.82 -21.67 -39.61
N ALA A 17 -17.04 -21.61 -39.07
CA ALA A 17 -18.01 -20.56 -39.39
C ALA A 17 -17.51 -19.17 -38.98
N PHE A 18 -16.89 -19.05 -37.81
CA PHE A 18 -16.27 -17.79 -37.36
C PHE A 18 -15.11 -17.39 -38.27
N SER A 19 -14.16 -18.28 -38.51
CA SER A 19 -12.96 -17.99 -39.32
C SER A 19 -13.32 -17.58 -40.75
N ASN A 20 -14.27 -18.29 -41.39
CA ASN A 20 -14.75 -17.98 -42.74
C ASN A 20 -15.38 -16.58 -42.87
N LEU A 21 -15.89 -16.01 -41.77
CA LEU A 21 -16.46 -14.65 -41.76
C LEU A 21 -15.41 -13.58 -41.45
N ILE A 22 -14.35 -13.94 -40.72
CA ILE A 22 -13.31 -13.01 -40.26
C ILE A 22 -12.15 -12.89 -41.25
N GLU A 23 -11.60 -14.01 -41.74
CA GLU A 23 -10.44 -14.01 -42.65
C GLU A 23 -10.61 -13.14 -43.91
N PRO A 24 -11.79 -13.05 -44.55
CA PRO A 24 -11.99 -12.15 -45.70
C PRO A 24 -11.78 -10.67 -45.41
N THR A 25 -11.76 -10.27 -44.13
CA THR A 25 -11.47 -8.89 -43.73
C THR A 25 -9.97 -8.58 -43.66
N GLY A 26 -9.12 -9.57 -43.98
CA GLY A 26 -7.66 -9.47 -43.89
C GLY A 26 -7.11 -9.82 -42.50
N TRP A 27 -7.97 -10.10 -41.52
CA TRP A 27 -7.55 -10.48 -40.18
C TRP A 27 -7.04 -11.92 -40.14
N VAL A 28 -6.09 -12.18 -39.26
CA VAL A 28 -5.49 -13.50 -39.11
C VAL A 28 -6.07 -14.19 -37.89
N VAL A 29 -6.70 -15.35 -38.09
CA VAL A 29 -7.20 -16.21 -37.02
C VAL A 29 -6.18 -17.33 -36.79
N ARG A 30 -5.75 -17.53 -35.53
CA ARG A 30 -4.81 -18.58 -35.13
C ARG A 30 -5.46 -19.44 -34.06
N ALA A 31 -5.39 -20.76 -34.22
CA ALA A 31 -5.76 -21.68 -33.15
C ALA A 31 -4.84 -21.48 -31.94
N VAL A 32 -5.40 -21.41 -30.74
CA VAL A 32 -4.61 -21.46 -29.51
C VAL A 32 -4.42 -22.92 -29.13
N ASP A 33 -3.20 -23.44 -29.30
CA ASP A 33 -2.87 -24.84 -28.99
C ASP A 33 -2.53 -25.01 -27.50
N GLY A 34 -3.40 -25.69 -26.73
CA GLY A 34 -3.16 -25.99 -25.31
C GLY A 34 -4.45 -26.21 -24.52
N ILE A 35 -4.35 -26.68 -23.26
CA ILE A 35 -5.48 -26.76 -22.30
C ILE A 35 -5.76 -25.34 -21.76
N ASP A 36 -5.98 -24.38 -22.64
CA ASP A 36 -6.21 -22.99 -22.23
C ASP A 36 -7.69 -22.78 -21.97
N TYR A 37 -8.16 -23.30 -20.83
CA TYR A 37 -9.36 -22.92 -20.05
C TYR A 37 -10.58 -22.31 -20.80
N GLY A 38 -10.86 -22.77 -22.03
CA GLY A 38 -11.96 -22.28 -22.88
C GLY A 38 -11.63 -21.10 -23.81
N ILE A 39 -10.41 -20.96 -24.32
CA ILE A 39 -10.08 -20.08 -25.46
C ILE A 39 -9.78 -20.97 -26.68
N ASP A 40 -10.40 -20.69 -27.82
CA ASP A 40 -10.26 -21.50 -29.03
C ASP A 40 -9.30 -20.88 -30.04
N ASP A 41 -9.40 -19.56 -30.23
CA ASP A 41 -8.68 -18.85 -31.28
C ASP A 41 -8.14 -17.49 -30.76
N GLU A 42 -6.97 -17.08 -31.25
CA GLU A 42 -6.43 -15.73 -31.17
C GLU A 42 -6.63 -15.07 -32.54
N VAL A 43 -7.16 -13.84 -32.54
CA VAL A 43 -7.32 -13.05 -33.76
C VAL A 43 -6.39 -11.86 -33.71
N GLU A 44 -5.64 -11.65 -34.79
CA GLU A 44 -4.82 -10.46 -35.01
C GLU A 44 -5.42 -9.60 -36.13
N VAL A 45 -5.61 -8.32 -35.83
CA VAL A 45 -6.19 -7.34 -36.74
C VAL A 45 -5.11 -6.80 -37.68
N PHE A 46 -5.39 -6.80 -38.97
CA PHE A 46 -4.56 -6.18 -40.02
C PHE A 46 -5.32 -5.03 -40.68
N GLU A 47 -4.58 -4.01 -41.08
CA GLU A 47 -5.08 -2.85 -41.84
C GLU A 47 -4.14 -2.59 -43.02
N ASP A 48 -4.67 -2.50 -44.23
CA ASP A 48 -3.91 -2.30 -45.47
C ASP A 48 -2.70 -3.25 -45.59
N ASP A 49 -2.90 -4.53 -45.30
CA ASP A 49 -1.88 -5.59 -45.26
C ASP A 49 -0.77 -5.43 -44.20
N HIS A 50 -0.93 -4.49 -43.26
CA HIS A 50 0.00 -4.29 -42.15
C HIS A 50 -0.58 -4.81 -40.84
N ALA A 51 0.26 -5.54 -40.08
CA ALA A 51 -0.10 -5.99 -38.74
C ALA A 51 -0.29 -4.77 -37.83
N THR A 52 -1.48 -4.62 -37.26
CA THR A 52 -1.75 -3.52 -36.32
C THR A 52 -1.11 -3.76 -34.95
N GLY A 53 -0.77 -5.02 -34.64
CA GLY A 53 -0.38 -5.49 -33.33
C GLY A 53 -1.53 -5.57 -32.32
N ILE A 54 -2.77 -5.38 -32.78
CA ILE A 54 -3.96 -5.54 -31.94
C ILE A 54 -4.45 -6.98 -32.02
N LYS A 55 -4.64 -7.59 -30.86
CA LYS A 55 -5.04 -8.98 -30.71
C LYS A 55 -6.21 -9.13 -29.75
N PHE A 56 -7.01 -10.16 -29.96
CA PHE A 56 -8.08 -10.56 -29.05
C PHE A 56 -8.27 -12.08 -29.08
N TYR A 57 -8.83 -12.62 -28.01
CA TYR A 57 -9.16 -14.03 -27.91
C TYR A 57 -10.61 -14.29 -28.29
N VAL A 58 -10.90 -15.50 -28.73
CA VAL A 58 -12.23 -15.95 -29.11
C VAL A 58 -12.55 -17.27 -28.41
N GLN A 59 -13.73 -17.33 -27.81
CA GLN A 59 -14.35 -18.58 -27.39
C GLN A 59 -15.56 -18.84 -28.29
N SER A 60 -15.46 -19.88 -29.10
CA SER A 60 -16.48 -20.37 -30.02
C SER A 60 -17.30 -21.51 -29.40
N ARG A 61 -18.62 -21.43 -29.47
CA ARG A 61 -19.53 -22.51 -29.04
C ARG A 61 -20.65 -22.78 -30.02
N GLY A 62 -20.73 -24.01 -30.53
CA GLY A 62 -21.82 -24.47 -31.38
C GLY A 62 -23.05 -24.99 -30.60
N THR A 63 -24.23 -24.93 -31.21
CA THR A 63 -25.45 -25.61 -30.72
C THR A 63 -26.35 -26.07 -31.87
N ASP A 64 -27.05 -27.18 -31.64
CA ASP A 64 -28.13 -27.70 -32.49
C ASP A 64 -29.53 -27.46 -31.90
N GLY A 65 -29.63 -27.03 -30.65
CA GLY A 65 -30.91 -26.83 -29.99
C GLY A 65 -31.50 -25.45 -30.24
N ASP A 66 -32.80 -25.31 -29.96
CA ASP A 66 -33.61 -24.10 -30.19
C ASP A 66 -33.09 -22.83 -29.48
N LYS A 67 -32.19 -23.01 -28.51
CA LYS A 67 -31.50 -21.92 -27.79
C LYS A 67 -30.30 -21.38 -28.58
N ALA A 68 -30.55 -20.94 -29.82
CA ALA A 68 -29.54 -20.36 -30.70
C ALA A 68 -28.86 -19.12 -30.09
N MET A 69 -29.64 -18.31 -29.36
CA MET A 69 -29.26 -16.99 -28.84
C MET A 69 -28.79 -17.00 -27.39
N THR A 70 -28.44 -18.16 -26.84
CA THR A 70 -27.93 -18.21 -25.46
C THR A 70 -26.69 -19.07 -25.30
N MET A 71 -25.85 -18.68 -24.34
CA MET A 71 -24.64 -19.40 -23.97
C MET A 71 -24.40 -19.33 -22.46
N GLU A 72 -24.16 -20.47 -21.83
CA GLU A 72 -23.90 -20.53 -20.38
C GLU A 72 -22.38 -20.52 -20.09
N LEU A 73 -21.92 -19.61 -19.24
CA LEU A 73 -20.53 -19.55 -18.77
C LEU A 73 -20.44 -19.82 -17.27
N LYS A 74 -19.55 -20.74 -16.88
CA LYS A 74 -19.27 -21.07 -15.47
C LYS A 74 -18.43 -19.97 -14.82
N THR A 75 -18.62 -19.70 -13.52
CA THR A 75 -17.89 -18.65 -12.79
C THR A 75 -16.37 -18.74 -12.95
N ARG A 76 -15.80 -19.95 -12.88
CA ARG A 76 -14.35 -20.16 -13.05
C ARG A 76 -13.84 -19.66 -14.41
N GLN A 77 -14.61 -19.91 -15.47
CA GLN A 77 -14.26 -19.47 -16.81
C GLN A 77 -14.39 -17.94 -16.94
N GLN A 78 -15.44 -17.37 -16.35
CA GLN A 78 -15.61 -15.92 -16.33
C GLN A 78 -14.47 -15.21 -15.57
N ASN A 79 -14.03 -15.76 -14.44
CA ASN A 79 -12.90 -15.20 -13.68
C ASN A 79 -11.61 -15.26 -14.49
N TYR A 80 -11.32 -16.41 -15.10
CA TYR A 80 -10.17 -16.56 -16.00
C TYR A 80 -10.20 -15.53 -17.14
N PHE A 81 -11.34 -15.35 -17.82
CA PHE A 81 -11.46 -14.35 -18.89
C PHE A 81 -11.25 -12.89 -18.43
N ARG A 82 -11.54 -12.57 -17.16
CA ARG A 82 -11.30 -11.21 -16.60
C ARG A 82 -9.83 -10.97 -16.25
N GLU A 83 -9.07 -12.03 -16.03
CA GLU A 83 -7.63 -11.98 -15.72
C GLU A 83 -6.76 -11.88 -16.97
N LEU A 84 -7.31 -12.17 -18.16
CA LEU A 84 -6.58 -12.07 -19.42
C LEU A 84 -6.30 -10.61 -19.82
N ASP A 85 -5.09 -10.37 -20.32
CA ASP A 85 -4.67 -9.05 -20.83
C ASP A 85 -5.34 -8.68 -22.17
N LEU A 86 -5.79 -9.69 -22.93
CA LEU A 86 -6.47 -9.50 -24.20
C LEU A 86 -7.99 -9.64 -24.04
N PRO A 87 -8.78 -8.82 -24.76
CA PRO A 87 -10.23 -8.96 -24.78
C PRO A 87 -10.68 -10.34 -25.25
N VAL A 88 -11.75 -10.86 -24.66
CA VAL A 88 -12.38 -12.12 -25.08
C VAL A 88 -13.70 -11.85 -25.82
N LEU A 89 -13.77 -12.30 -27.08
CA LEU A 89 -14.99 -12.32 -27.88
C LEU A 89 -15.67 -13.68 -27.75
N LEU A 90 -16.96 -13.67 -27.49
CA LEU A 90 -17.77 -14.88 -27.44
C LEU A 90 -18.45 -15.05 -28.80
N ALA A 91 -18.24 -16.19 -29.44
CA ALA A 91 -18.85 -16.54 -30.72
C ALA A 91 -19.81 -17.72 -30.55
N ARG A 92 -21.10 -17.49 -30.80
CA ARG A 92 -22.17 -18.48 -30.66
C ARG A 92 -22.68 -18.89 -32.03
N TYR A 93 -22.41 -20.13 -32.43
CA TYR A 93 -22.83 -20.66 -33.72
C TYR A 93 -24.06 -21.57 -33.58
N HIS A 94 -25.07 -21.33 -34.41
CA HIS A 94 -26.28 -22.14 -34.52
C HIS A 94 -26.23 -22.98 -35.79
N SER A 95 -25.99 -24.28 -35.62
CA SER A 95 -25.75 -25.21 -36.72
C SER A 95 -26.92 -25.39 -37.69
N PRO A 96 -28.20 -25.44 -37.26
CA PRO A 96 -29.35 -25.53 -38.16
C PRO A 96 -29.49 -24.33 -39.11
N THR A 97 -29.28 -23.10 -38.62
CA THR A 97 -29.43 -21.89 -39.44
C THR A 97 -28.13 -21.41 -40.05
N LYS A 98 -26.99 -22.00 -39.67
CA LYS A 98 -25.64 -21.57 -40.07
C LYS A 98 -25.34 -20.09 -39.74
N ARG A 99 -25.93 -19.59 -38.65
CA ARG A 99 -25.76 -18.21 -38.18
C ARG A 99 -24.80 -18.18 -36.99
N THR A 100 -23.96 -17.16 -36.92
CA THR A 100 -23.01 -16.92 -35.82
C THR A 100 -23.36 -15.60 -35.17
N PHE A 101 -23.41 -15.55 -33.83
CA PHE A 101 -23.64 -14.34 -33.04
C PHE A 101 -22.40 -14.04 -32.21
N VAL A 102 -22.03 -12.78 -32.05
CA VAL A 102 -20.80 -12.37 -31.38
C VAL A 102 -21.03 -11.32 -30.31
N LYS A 103 -20.31 -11.42 -29.19
CA LYS A 103 -20.39 -10.43 -28.11
C LYS A 103 -19.13 -10.39 -27.28
N TRP A 104 -18.65 -9.20 -26.94
CA TRP A 104 -17.53 -9.05 -26.02
C TRP A 104 -17.91 -9.54 -24.63
N PHE A 105 -17.11 -10.46 -24.08
CA PHE A 105 -17.30 -10.97 -22.73
C PHE A 105 -17.30 -9.84 -21.67
N HIS A 106 -16.50 -8.82 -21.88
CA HIS A 106 -16.35 -7.74 -20.91
C HIS A 106 -17.56 -6.80 -20.80
N ARG A 107 -18.56 -6.96 -21.68
CA ARG A 107 -19.86 -6.26 -21.57
C ARG A 107 -20.82 -6.92 -20.58
N PHE A 108 -20.53 -8.13 -20.11
CA PHE A 108 -21.41 -8.81 -19.16
C PHE A 108 -21.13 -8.40 -17.72
N ASP A 109 -22.22 -8.01 -17.07
CA ASP A 109 -22.28 -7.76 -15.65
C ASP A 109 -22.18 -9.08 -14.87
N PRO A 110 -21.16 -9.29 -14.02
CA PRO A 110 -21.00 -10.53 -13.24
C PRO A 110 -22.09 -10.78 -12.19
N TYR A 111 -22.98 -9.82 -11.94
CA TYR A 111 -23.93 -9.89 -10.84
C TYR A 111 -25.31 -10.44 -11.28
N PRO A 112 -26.01 -11.20 -10.42
CA PRO A 112 -25.53 -11.78 -9.17
C PRO A 112 -24.49 -12.89 -9.42
N ARG A 113 -23.53 -13.04 -8.52
CA ARG A 113 -22.46 -14.05 -8.60
C ARG A 113 -23.04 -15.46 -8.44
N LYS A 114 -23.56 -16.01 -9.54
CA LYS A 114 -24.04 -17.40 -9.66
C LYS A 114 -22.90 -18.33 -10.10
N THR A 115 -23.08 -19.64 -9.89
CA THR A 115 -22.16 -20.70 -10.33
C THR A 115 -22.03 -20.76 -11.86
N SER A 116 -23.06 -20.30 -12.57
CA SER A 116 -23.04 -20.04 -14.00
C SER A 116 -23.97 -18.88 -14.35
N GLN A 117 -23.69 -18.23 -15.48
CA GLN A 117 -24.51 -17.15 -16.03
C GLN A 117 -24.86 -17.45 -17.48
N THR A 118 -26.13 -17.23 -17.84
CA THR A 118 -26.58 -17.33 -19.23
C THR A 118 -26.43 -15.98 -19.90
N ILE A 119 -25.63 -15.98 -20.95
CA ILE A 119 -25.41 -14.85 -21.85
C ILE A 119 -26.46 -14.93 -22.94
N HIS A 120 -27.16 -13.82 -23.17
CA HIS A 120 -28.14 -13.66 -24.22
C HIS A 120 -27.55 -12.82 -25.36
N PHE A 121 -27.75 -13.32 -26.57
CA PHE A 121 -27.39 -12.64 -27.81
C PHE A 121 -28.64 -12.01 -28.43
N ASN A 122 -28.46 -10.88 -29.10
CA ASN A 122 -29.51 -10.17 -29.84
C ASN A 122 -29.33 -10.37 -31.35
N THR A 123 -30.34 -10.02 -32.14
CA THR A 123 -30.31 -10.22 -33.60
C THR A 123 -29.33 -9.31 -34.32
N ASP A 124 -29.06 -8.13 -33.79
CA ASP A 124 -28.04 -7.17 -34.23
C ASP A 124 -26.61 -7.61 -33.91
N GLU A 125 -26.46 -8.63 -33.08
CA GLU A 125 -25.16 -9.24 -32.73
C GLU A 125 -24.81 -10.41 -33.69
N GLU A 126 -25.58 -10.60 -34.77
CA GLU A 126 -25.21 -11.54 -35.82
C GLU A 126 -23.90 -11.09 -36.50
N LEU A 127 -22.96 -12.03 -36.65
CA LEU A 127 -21.70 -11.79 -37.31
C LEU A 127 -21.92 -11.65 -38.82
N SER A 128 -21.90 -10.40 -39.27
CA SER A 128 -22.01 -10.00 -40.66
C SER A 128 -20.80 -9.12 -41.03
N PRO A 129 -20.56 -8.83 -42.33
CA PRO A 129 -19.49 -7.91 -42.73
C PRO A 129 -19.58 -6.53 -42.05
N GLU A 130 -20.80 -6.03 -41.81
CA GLU A 130 -21.03 -4.77 -41.07
C GLU A 130 -20.64 -4.90 -39.60
N THR A 131 -21.05 -5.99 -38.94
CA THR A 131 -20.67 -6.28 -37.56
C THR A 131 -19.16 -6.42 -37.38
N VAL A 132 -18.45 -6.98 -38.36
CA VAL A 132 -16.98 -7.06 -38.31
C VAL A 132 -16.32 -5.67 -38.38
N GLN A 133 -16.86 -4.75 -39.18
CA GLN A 133 -16.38 -3.35 -39.19
C GLN A 133 -16.63 -2.65 -37.85
N HIS A 134 -17.76 -2.94 -37.19
CA HIS A 134 -18.01 -2.47 -35.83
C HIS A 134 -17.00 -3.05 -34.83
N LEU A 135 -16.72 -4.36 -34.88
CA LEU A 135 -15.68 -4.99 -34.06
C LEU A 135 -14.31 -4.34 -34.29
N ALA A 136 -13.95 -4.04 -35.55
CA ALA A 136 -12.71 -3.36 -35.89
C ALA A 136 -12.58 -2.01 -35.17
N THR A 137 -13.66 -1.24 -35.19
CA THR A 137 -13.75 0.08 -34.55
C THR A 137 -13.66 -0.05 -33.03
N GLU A 138 -14.37 -1.01 -32.44
CA GLU A 138 -14.33 -1.25 -30.99
C GLU A 138 -12.94 -1.68 -30.52
N ILE A 139 -12.24 -2.51 -31.30
CA ILE A 139 -10.87 -2.96 -31.01
C ILE A 139 -9.88 -1.79 -31.05
N LYS A 140 -10.04 -0.87 -32.02
CA LYS A 140 -9.28 0.39 -32.06
C LYS A 140 -9.50 1.21 -30.79
N TYR A 141 -10.73 1.27 -30.28
CA TYR A 141 -11.02 1.92 -29.01
C TYR A 141 -10.36 1.21 -27.83
N ILE A 142 -10.44 -0.13 -27.74
CA ILE A 142 -9.76 -0.90 -26.69
C ILE A 142 -8.27 -0.55 -26.66
N ARG A 143 -7.61 -0.50 -27.82
CA ARG A 143 -6.21 -0.09 -27.90
C ARG A 143 -5.99 1.36 -27.47
N ALA A 144 -6.82 2.29 -27.94
CA ALA A 144 -6.72 3.70 -27.60
C ALA A 144 -6.82 3.92 -26.09
N TRP A 145 -7.72 3.18 -25.43
CA TRP A 145 -7.88 3.18 -23.98
C TRP A 145 -6.66 2.65 -23.23
N SER A 146 -6.07 1.56 -23.70
CA SER A 146 -4.97 0.88 -23.01
C SER A 146 -3.57 1.46 -23.29
N ARG A 147 -3.34 2.05 -24.47
CA ARG A 147 -1.99 2.43 -24.93
C ARG A 147 -1.90 3.81 -25.60
N GLY A 148 -3.03 4.46 -25.89
CA GLY A 148 -3.05 5.72 -26.64
C GLY A 148 -3.18 6.95 -25.74
N PRO A 149 -2.69 8.12 -26.20
CA PRO A 149 -3.13 9.39 -25.62
C PRO A 149 -4.62 9.57 -25.91
N LEU A 150 -5.44 9.58 -24.86
CA LEU A 150 -6.86 9.89 -24.99
C LEU A 150 -7.04 11.37 -25.29
N ASN A 151 -7.92 11.68 -26.23
CA ASN A 151 -8.37 13.03 -26.48
C ASN A 151 -9.41 13.39 -25.42
N TRP A 152 -9.07 14.38 -24.59
CA TRP A 152 -9.95 14.92 -23.57
C TRP A 152 -10.68 16.16 -24.11
N PRO A 153 -11.96 16.39 -23.74
CA PRO A 153 -12.83 15.56 -22.90
C PRO A 153 -13.24 14.25 -23.57
N ILE A 154 -13.42 13.20 -22.76
CA ILE A 154 -13.94 11.92 -23.21
C ILE A 154 -15.45 12.02 -23.41
N ALA A 155 -15.97 11.42 -24.48
CA ALA A 155 -17.39 11.40 -24.76
C ALA A 155 -18.14 10.38 -23.89
N LEU A 156 -19.30 10.78 -23.34
CA LEU A 156 -20.31 9.90 -22.74
C LEU A 156 -21.48 9.77 -23.69
N ARG A 157 -21.96 8.54 -23.85
CA ARG A 157 -23.26 8.24 -24.43
C ARG A 157 -24.15 7.70 -23.32
N ILE A 158 -25.28 8.36 -23.07
CA ILE A 158 -26.20 8.01 -21.99
C ILE A 158 -27.50 7.47 -22.59
N GLU A 159 -27.82 6.24 -22.23
CA GLU A 159 -29.08 5.56 -22.54
C GLU A 159 -29.84 5.35 -21.23
N SER A 160 -31.12 5.72 -21.19
CA SER A 160 -31.95 5.63 -19.99
C SER A 160 -33.30 4.99 -20.32
N GLU A 161 -33.67 3.95 -19.57
CA GLU A 161 -35.01 3.38 -19.58
C GLU A 161 -35.88 4.16 -18.58
N GLY A 162 -36.72 5.08 -19.05
CA GLY A 162 -37.63 5.82 -18.17
C GLY A 162 -37.98 7.23 -18.66
N GLU A 163 -38.61 8.03 -17.79
CA GLU A 163 -38.98 9.41 -18.08
C GLU A 163 -37.81 10.40 -18.00
N ARG A 164 -36.67 10.00 -17.43
CA ARG A 164 -35.48 10.85 -17.34
C ARG A 164 -34.91 11.13 -18.72
N THR A 165 -34.84 12.40 -19.09
CA THR A 165 -34.21 12.76 -20.35
C THR A 165 -32.69 12.74 -20.19
N PRO A 166 -31.93 12.12 -21.11
CA PRO A 166 -30.48 12.17 -21.07
C PRO A 166 -29.95 13.60 -20.90
N ARG A 167 -30.57 14.56 -21.59
CA ARG A 167 -30.23 15.99 -21.57
C ARG A 167 -30.23 16.61 -20.17
N ASP A 168 -31.14 16.22 -19.28
CA ASP A 168 -31.17 16.73 -17.90
C ASP A 168 -29.95 16.24 -17.12
N LEU A 169 -29.57 14.97 -17.31
CA LEU A 169 -28.37 14.39 -16.71
C LEU A 169 -27.10 15.03 -17.29
N GLU A 170 -27.06 15.33 -18.59
CA GLU A 170 -25.91 15.96 -19.24
C GLU A 170 -25.55 17.32 -18.60
N LEU A 171 -26.57 18.15 -18.34
CA LEU A 171 -26.38 19.47 -17.71
C LEU A 171 -25.81 19.34 -16.29
N ILE A 172 -26.33 18.40 -15.51
CA ILE A 172 -25.87 18.19 -14.13
C ILE A 172 -24.47 17.56 -14.10
N ILE A 173 -24.17 16.61 -14.98
CA ILE A 173 -22.82 16.06 -15.12
C ILE A 173 -21.83 17.18 -15.48
N PHE A 174 -22.20 18.07 -16.38
CA PHE A 174 -21.38 19.23 -16.74
C PHE A 174 -21.18 20.18 -15.54
N GLU A 175 -22.21 20.40 -14.72
CA GLU A 175 -22.11 21.17 -13.48
C GLU A 175 -21.17 20.51 -12.46
N LEU A 176 -21.33 19.21 -12.21
CA LEU A 176 -20.56 18.43 -11.24
C LEU A 176 -19.07 18.36 -11.60
N VAL A 177 -18.76 18.02 -12.86
CA VAL A 177 -17.37 17.92 -13.34
C VAL A 177 -16.78 19.31 -13.59
N GLY A 178 -17.64 20.32 -13.77
CA GLY A 178 -17.26 21.71 -14.01
C GLY A 178 -16.44 21.90 -15.30
N LYS A 179 -15.72 23.02 -15.38
CA LYS A 179 -14.85 23.36 -16.52
C LYS A 179 -13.58 22.50 -16.64
N ARG A 180 -13.50 21.37 -15.91
CA ARG A 180 -12.31 20.49 -15.90
C ARG A 180 -12.06 19.84 -17.27
N GLY A 181 -13.06 19.83 -18.17
CA GLY A 181 -12.91 19.35 -19.54
C GLY A 181 -12.53 17.88 -19.61
N LEU A 182 -12.94 17.09 -18.60
CA LEU A 182 -12.64 15.66 -18.53
C LEU A 182 -13.67 14.84 -19.30
N VAL A 183 -14.91 15.29 -19.33
CA VAL A 183 -16.00 14.54 -19.94
C VAL A 183 -16.94 15.47 -20.69
N ARG A 184 -17.47 14.99 -21.82
CA ARG A 184 -18.51 15.65 -22.63
C ARG A 184 -19.58 14.64 -22.98
N THR A 185 -20.80 15.07 -23.22
CA THR A 185 -21.89 14.17 -23.65
C THR A 185 -22.04 14.23 -25.16
N GLU A 186 -22.32 13.09 -25.78
CA GLU A 186 -22.57 12.97 -27.22
C GLU A 186 -23.91 12.26 -27.45
N GLY A 187 -24.67 12.75 -28.42
CA GLY A 187 -25.93 12.13 -28.82
C GLY A 187 -25.73 10.73 -29.42
N PRO A 188 -26.78 9.89 -29.44
CA PRO A 188 -26.72 8.51 -29.92
C PRO A 188 -26.24 8.38 -31.38
N ASP A 189 -26.56 9.37 -32.22
CA ASP A 189 -26.28 9.34 -33.67
C ASP A 189 -24.92 9.91 -34.07
N VAL A 190 -24.07 10.34 -33.11
CA VAL A 190 -22.75 10.88 -33.42
C VAL A 190 -21.73 9.75 -33.50
N LEU A 191 -21.23 9.48 -34.70
CA LEU A 191 -20.05 8.64 -34.91
C LEU A 191 -18.81 9.42 -34.44
N SER A 192 -18.44 9.22 -33.18
CA SER A 192 -17.21 9.80 -32.63
C SER A 192 -15.99 9.13 -33.23
N ILE A 193 -14.97 9.90 -33.58
CA ILE A 193 -13.63 9.39 -33.92
C ILE A 193 -12.88 8.98 -32.64
N ASN A 194 -13.36 9.44 -31.48
CA ASN A 194 -12.76 9.19 -30.18
C ASN A 194 -13.44 8.04 -29.44
N PRO A 195 -12.72 7.35 -28.54
CA PRO A 195 -13.34 6.39 -27.64
C PRO A 195 -14.46 7.03 -26.81
N VAL A 196 -15.62 6.37 -26.78
CA VAL A 196 -16.83 6.78 -26.03
C VAL A 196 -17.01 5.85 -24.83
N LEU A 197 -17.39 6.43 -23.68
CA LEU A 197 -17.90 5.72 -22.52
C LEU A 197 -19.42 5.57 -22.67
N ASN A 198 -19.91 4.34 -22.63
CA ASN A 198 -21.34 4.08 -22.69
C ASN A 198 -21.89 3.96 -21.27
N VAL A 199 -22.99 4.66 -21.03
CA VAL A 199 -23.72 4.67 -19.77
C VAL A 199 -25.12 4.18 -20.06
N THR A 200 -25.53 3.11 -19.38
CA THR A 200 -26.89 2.56 -19.47
C THR A 200 -27.53 2.62 -18.09
N LEU A 201 -28.69 3.27 -18.01
CA LEU A 201 -29.49 3.38 -16.80
C LEU A 201 -30.79 2.60 -16.97
N THR A 202 -30.98 1.59 -16.12
CA THR A 202 -32.21 0.81 -15.98
C THR A 202 -32.85 1.10 -14.62
N SER A 203 -34.07 0.60 -14.39
CA SER A 203 -34.78 0.79 -13.11
C SER A 203 -34.06 0.19 -11.89
N ASP A 204 -33.16 -0.77 -12.11
CA ASP A 204 -32.47 -1.56 -11.09
C ASP A 204 -30.93 -1.44 -11.16
N ALA A 205 -30.37 -0.75 -12.15
CA ALA A 205 -28.92 -0.68 -12.31
C ALA A 205 -28.43 0.54 -13.10
N LEU A 206 -27.23 0.98 -12.76
CA LEU A 206 -26.44 1.94 -13.55
C LEU A 206 -25.17 1.25 -14.02
N ARG A 207 -24.98 1.18 -15.34
CA ARG A 207 -23.80 0.56 -15.96
C ARG A 207 -22.97 1.60 -16.69
N VAL A 208 -21.67 1.60 -16.42
CA VAL A 208 -20.68 2.36 -17.20
C VAL A 208 -19.71 1.38 -17.82
N HIS A 209 -19.46 1.48 -19.12
CA HIS A 209 -18.51 0.62 -19.83
C HIS A 209 -17.68 1.39 -20.85
N ALA A 210 -16.41 1.04 -20.92
CA ALA A 210 -15.52 1.39 -22.01
C ALA A 210 -14.58 0.22 -22.29
N ALA A 211 -14.48 -0.16 -23.56
CA ALA A 211 -13.57 -1.22 -23.98
C ALA A 211 -13.81 -2.52 -23.18
N THR A 212 -12.78 -3.00 -22.49
CA THR A 212 -12.81 -4.24 -21.69
C THR A 212 -13.12 -4.02 -20.22
N LYS A 213 -13.42 -2.78 -19.82
CA LYS A 213 -13.70 -2.43 -18.43
C LYS A 213 -15.12 -1.91 -18.29
N SER A 214 -15.76 -2.33 -17.20
CA SER A 214 -17.10 -1.91 -16.86
C SER A 214 -17.23 -1.76 -15.35
N HIS A 215 -18.17 -0.92 -14.94
CA HIS A 215 -18.65 -0.80 -13.58
C HIS A 215 -20.17 -0.89 -13.60
N THR A 216 -20.75 -1.54 -12.60
CA THR A 216 -22.20 -1.56 -12.40
C THR A 216 -22.52 -1.28 -10.96
N SER A 217 -23.34 -0.26 -10.74
CA SER A 217 -24.01 0.00 -9.48
C SER A 217 -25.38 -0.66 -9.53
N HIS A 218 -25.63 -1.59 -8.60
CA HIS A 218 -26.87 -2.36 -8.50
C HIS A 218 -27.79 -1.75 -7.45
N GLY A 219 -29.09 -1.77 -7.71
CA GLY A 219 -30.14 -1.40 -6.77
C GLY A 219 -31.32 -2.36 -6.84
N ASP A 220 -32.27 -2.20 -5.93
CA ASP A 220 -33.55 -2.91 -6.02
C ASP A 220 -34.38 -2.36 -7.21
N PRO A 221 -35.35 -3.12 -7.77
CA PRO A 221 -36.19 -2.62 -8.85
C PRO A 221 -36.92 -1.32 -8.48
N GLY A 222 -36.69 -0.25 -9.26
CA GLY A 222 -37.19 1.10 -8.99
C GLY A 222 -36.20 1.99 -8.22
N TRP A 223 -35.04 1.47 -7.83
CA TRP A 223 -33.98 2.22 -7.15
C TRP A 223 -33.58 3.48 -7.90
N SER A 224 -33.42 3.40 -9.23
CA SER A 224 -33.07 4.58 -10.02
C SER A 224 -34.17 5.63 -10.04
N ASP A 225 -35.43 5.24 -9.79
CA ASP A 225 -36.57 6.16 -9.78
C ASP A 225 -36.67 6.92 -8.46
N GLU A 226 -36.14 6.35 -7.37
CA GLU A 226 -36.07 6.98 -6.05
C GLU A 226 -35.00 8.07 -5.95
N LEU A 227 -33.93 7.96 -6.75
CA LEU A 227 -32.82 8.91 -6.76
C LEU A 227 -33.19 10.22 -7.48
N ASP A 228 -32.69 11.37 -7.07
CA ASP A 228 -32.86 12.58 -7.89
C ASP A 228 -31.89 12.60 -9.10
N ASN A 229 -32.07 13.53 -10.05
CA ASN A 229 -31.21 13.60 -11.23
C ASN A 229 -29.74 13.92 -10.89
N ARG A 230 -29.47 14.58 -9.75
CA ARG A 230 -28.12 14.93 -9.30
C ARG A 230 -27.42 13.73 -8.70
N GLU A 231 -28.12 12.90 -7.93
CA GLU A 231 -27.62 11.63 -7.40
C GLU A 231 -27.28 10.66 -8.53
N VAL A 232 -28.19 10.50 -9.51
CA VAL A 232 -27.93 9.69 -10.71
C VAL A 232 -26.72 10.22 -11.48
N ALA A 233 -26.65 11.54 -11.74
CA ALA A 233 -25.50 12.15 -12.42
C ALA A 233 -24.18 11.91 -11.66
N ALA A 234 -24.19 12.01 -10.33
CA ALA A 234 -23.02 11.75 -9.51
C ALA A 234 -22.60 10.28 -9.57
N LEU A 235 -23.54 9.33 -9.60
CA LEU A 235 -23.25 7.90 -9.78
C LEU A 235 -22.68 7.61 -11.18
N ILE A 236 -23.17 8.30 -12.23
CA ILE A 236 -22.58 8.21 -13.57
C ILE A 236 -21.12 8.66 -13.53
N VAL A 237 -20.84 9.84 -12.96
CA VAL A 237 -19.47 10.37 -12.83
C VAL A 237 -18.58 9.43 -12.02
N PHE A 238 -19.12 8.83 -10.95
CA PHE A 238 -18.43 7.86 -10.13
C PHE A 238 -18.07 6.58 -10.91
N GLY A 239 -19.03 5.99 -11.62
CA GLY A 239 -18.79 4.82 -12.46
C GLY A 239 -17.79 5.09 -13.59
N VAL A 240 -17.84 6.29 -14.18
CA VAL A 240 -16.84 6.75 -15.15
C VAL A 240 -15.45 6.82 -14.51
N ALA A 241 -15.32 7.37 -13.31
CA ALA A 241 -14.04 7.44 -12.59
C ALA A 241 -13.45 6.04 -12.36
N ILE A 242 -14.26 5.06 -11.97
CA ILE A 242 -13.84 3.67 -11.78
C ILE A 242 -13.35 3.05 -13.08
N VAL A 243 -14.13 3.16 -14.15
CA VAL A 243 -13.77 2.59 -15.46
C VAL A 243 -12.47 3.21 -15.97
N LEU A 244 -12.30 4.52 -15.84
CA LEU A 244 -11.07 5.22 -16.21
C LEU A 244 -9.87 4.77 -15.36
N SER A 245 -10.05 4.62 -14.05
CA SER A 245 -9.00 4.13 -13.16
C SER A 245 -8.58 2.70 -13.54
N ASN A 246 -9.53 1.82 -13.81
CA ASN A 246 -9.29 0.44 -14.28
C ASN A 246 -8.64 0.35 -15.67
N LEU A 247 -8.73 1.41 -16.46
CA LEU A 247 -8.04 1.55 -17.75
C LEU A 247 -6.64 2.19 -17.62
N GLY A 248 -6.17 2.42 -16.39
CA GLY A 248 -4.85 3.01 -16.12
C GLY A 248 -4.84 4.54 -16.08
N HIS A 249 -6.00 5.20 -16.15
CA HIS A 249 -6.13 6.66 -16.12
C HIS A 249 -6.44 7.19 -14.71
N GLY A 250 -5.91 6.54 -13.66
CA GLY A 250 -6.19 6.86 -12.25
C GLY A 250 -5.95 8.32 -11.88
N TYR A 251 -4.89 8.94 -12.43
CA TYR A 251 -4.61 10.37 -12.23
C TYR A 251 -5.77 11.26 -12.70
N ARG A 252 -6.40 10.93 -13.84
CA ARG A 252 -7.54 11.67 -14.41
C ARG A 252 -8.88 11.27 -13.79
N ALA A 253 -8.98 10.06 -13.23
CA ALA A 253 -10.14 9.61 -12.47
C ALA A 253 -10.30 10.35 -11.14
N GLY A 254 -9.19 10.77 -10.50
CA GLY A 254 -9.21 11.45 -9.21
C GLY A 254 -10.18 12.63 -9.09
N PRO A 255 -10.16 13.62 -10.01
CA PRO A 255 -11.10 14.74 -9.97
C PRO A 255 -12.54 14.34 -10.26
N LEU A 256 -12.77 13.21 -10.93
CA LEU A 256 -14.13 12.70 -11.15
C LEU A 256 -14.67 12.07 -9.87
N PHE A 257 -13.85 11.29 -9.14
CA PHE A 257 -14.21 10.85 -7.79
C PHE A 257 -14.53 12.03 -6.88
N GLU A 258 -13.70 13.07 -6.89
CA GLU A 258 -13.93 14.31 -6.15
C GLU A 258 -15.27 14.95 -6.53
N ALA A 259 -15.55 15.14 -7.82
CA ALA A 259 -16.82 15.69 -8.30
C ALA A 259 -18.04 14.84 -7.87
N SER A 260 -17.95 13.51 -8.00
CA SER A 260 -19.05 12.62 -7.62
C SER A 260 -19.28 12.57 -6.11
N LEU A 261 -18.22 12.56 -5.29
CA LEU A 261 -18.33 12.44 -3.84
C LEU A 261 -18.68 13.78 -3.19
N SER A 262 -18.33 14.91 -3.80
CA SER A 262 -18.84 16.22 -3.39
C SER A 262 -20.37 16.34 -3.53
N ALA A 263 -21.03 15.48 -4.31
CA ALA A 263 -22.48 15.39 -4.34
C ALA A 263 -23.07 14.60 -3.15
N GLN A 264 -22.24 14.21 -2.17
CA GLN A 264 -22.66 13.57 -0.92
C GLN A 264 -23.33 12.19 -1.11
N LEU A 265 -22.87 11.42 -2.10
CA LEU A 265 -23.28 10.02 -2.26
C LEU A 265 -22.71 9.15 -1.12
N PHE A 266 -23.52 8.84 -0.12
CA PHE A 266 -23.11 8.20 1.13
C PHE A 266 -23.31 6.68 1.17
N HIS A 267 -22.77 5.94 0.19
CA HIS A 267 -22.76 4.48 0.28
C HIS A 267 -21.37 3.96 0.69
N PRO A 268 -21.21 3.25 1.83
CA PRO A 268 -19.92 2.77 2.31
C PRO A 268 -19.09 2.02 1.26
N ASP A 269 -19.73 1.13 0.48
CA ASP A 269 -19.06 0.36 -0.57
C ASP A 269 -18.45 1.24 -1.67
N LEU A 270 -19.13 2.35 -2.02
CA LEU A 270 -18.60 3.30 -3.02
C LEU A 270 -17.40 4.05 -2.45
N ILE A 271 -17.40 4.36 -1.16
CA ILE A 271 -16.30 5.08 -0.50
C ILE A 271 -15.05 4.20 -0.43
N GLU A 272 -15.19 2.93 -0.06
CA GLU A 272 -14.07 1.98 -0.05
C GLU A 272 -13.49 1.79 -1.44
N MET A 273 -14.36 1.67 -2.45
CA MET A 273 -13.96 1.55 -3.85
C MET A 273 -13.22 2.80 -4.33
N ALA A 274 -13.75 3.99 -4.01
CA ALA A 274 -13.10 5.26 -4.32
C ALA A 274 -11.72 5.36 -3.67
N ALA A 275 -11.60 5.03 -2.38
CA ALA A 275 -10.33 5.06 -1.67
C ALA A 275 -9.29 4.17 -2.36
N THR A 276 -9.69 2.95 -2.76
CA THR A 276 -8.81 2.00 -3.46
C THR A 276 -8.31 2.56 -4.80
N HIS A 277 -9.21 3.17 -5.59
CA HIS A 277 -8.84 3.76 -6.88
C HIS A 277 -8.04 5.07 -6.75
N LEU A 278 -8.31 5.88 -5.72
CA LEU A 278 -7.57 7.11 -5.46
C LEU A 278 -6.13 6.80 -5.03
N VAL A 279 -5.92 5.82 -4.14
CA VAL A 279 -4.57 5.41 -3.74
C VAL A 279 -3.80 4.80 -4.91
N SER A 280 -4.39 3.82 -5.61
CA SER A 280 -3.72 3.17 -6.76
C SER A 280 -3.42 4.14 -7.90
N GLY A 281 -4.22 5.19 -8.05
CA GLY A 281 -3.98 6.28 -9.01
C GLY A 281 -3.00 7.36 -8.54
N GLY A 282 -2.42 7.25 -7.34
CA GLY A 282 -1.55 8.29 -6.76
C GLY A 282 -2.27 9.61 -6.46
N ARG A 283 -3.58 9.55 -6.18
CA ARG A 283 -4.48 10.69 -5.97
C ARG A 283 -5.02 10.77 -4.54
N ALA A 284 -4.19 10.46 -3.55
CA ALA A 284 -4.55 10.64 -2.15
C ALA A 284 -4.92 12.11 -1.82
N ASP A 285 -4.33 13.07 -2.53
CA ASP A 285 -4.68 14.50 -2.46
C ASP A 285 -6.18 14.76 -2.70
N CYS A 286 -6.81 14.03 -3.63
CA CYS A 286 -8.25 14.13 -3.86
C CYS A 286 -9.04 13.67 -2.64
N ALA A 287 -8.64 12.55 -2.03
CA ALA A 287 -9.33 12.02 -0.87
C ALA A 287 -9.25 12.98 0.32
N LEU A 288 -8.11 13.63 0.51
CA LEU A 288 -7.93 14.68 1.52
C LEU A 288 -8.85 15.87 1.26
N ARG A 289 -8.94 16.36 0.01
CA ARG A 289 -9.86 17.47 -0.33
C ARG A 289 -11.33 17.10 -0.14
N ILE A 290 -11.72 15.87 -0.51
CA ILE A 290 -13.09 15.36 -0.29
C ILE A 290 -13.39 15.34 1.21
N GLY A 291 -12.51 14.73 2.01
CA GLY A 291 -12.65 14.70 3.47
C GLY A 291 -12.72 16.10 4.08
N GLU A 292 -11.88 17.04 3.63
CA GLU A 292 -11.95 18.42 4.10
C GLU A 292 -13.23 19.16 3.69
N SER A 293 -13.77 18.92 2.49
CA SER A 293 -15.05 19.50 2.07
C SER A 293 -16.18 18.98 2.96
N TRP A 294 -16.26 17.66 3.13
CA TRP A 294 -17.27 17.03 3.98
C TRP A 294 -17.18 17.47 5.43
N LEU A 295 -15.97 17.64 5.98
CA LEU A 295 -15.79 18.19 7.33
C LEU A 295 -16.33 19.62 7.46
N ARG A 296 -16.14 20.46 6.43
CA ARG A 296 -16.63 21.86 6.42
C ARG A 296 -18.15 21.95 6.28
N GLU A 297 -18.73 21.03 5.51
CA GLU A 297 -20.17 21.01 5.19
C GLU A 297 -21.00 20.21 6.19
N ALA A 298 -20.36 19.37 7.03
CA ALA A 298 -21.05 18.50 7.97
C ALA A 298 -21.87 19.30 8.99
N THR A 299 -23.17 19.03 9.00
CA THR A 299 -24.11 19.56 9.98
C THR A 299 -24.48 18.53 11.05
N THR A 300 -24.18 17.25 10.80
CA THR A 300 -24.42 16.12 11.71
C THR A 300 -23.21 15.17 11.76
N SER A 301 -23.11 14.36 12.81
CA SER A 301 -22.04 13.37 12.95
C SER A 301 -22.05 12.29 11.86
N ALA A 302 -23.24 11.86 11.45
CA ALA A 302 -23.42 10.84 10.41
C ALA A 302 -22.76 11.23 9.08
N MET A 303 -22.69 12.53 8.76
CA MET A 303 -22.03 13.04 7.55
C MET A 303 -20.51 12.87 7.59
N LEU A 304 -19.89 12.73 8.78
CA LEU A 304 -18.45 12.53 8.89
C LEU A 304 -18.01 11.08 8.72
N LEU A 305 -18.89 10.10 8.97
CA LEU A 305 -18.54 8.68 8.86
C LEU A 305 -17.98 8.32 7.45
N PRO A 306 -18.61 8.76 6.35
CA PRO A 306 -18.06 8.65 5.00
C PRO A 306 -16.62 9.16 4.85
N SER A 307 -16.36 10.33 5.42
CA SER A 307 -15.03 10.97 5.36
C SER A 307 -14.01 10.17 6.14
N PHE A 308 -14.39 9.71 7.33
CA PHE A 308 -13.54 8.88 8.17
C PHE A 308 -13.17 7.59 7.45
N LEU A 309 -14.14 6.89 6.85
CA LEU A 309 -13.89 5.66 6.08
C LEU A 309 -12.97 5.91 4.88
N LEU A 310 -13.17 7.03 4.16
CA LEU A 310 -12.32 7.42 3.05
C LEU A 310 -10.87 7.66 3.50
N LEU A 311 -10.69 8.49 4.53
CA LEU A 311 -9.36 8.83 5.05
C LEU A 311 -8.67 7.61 5.66
N HIS A 312 -9.39 6.78 6.41
CA HIS A 312 -8.86 5.54 6.98
C HIS A 312 -8.28 4.63 5.88
N ASN A 313 -9.05 4.38 4.82
CA ASN A 313 -8.65 3.51 3.70
C ASN A 313 -7.52 4.09 2.85
N VAL A 314 -7.40 5.41 2.78
CA VAL A 314 -6.31 6.08 2.07
C VAL A 314 -5.04 6.02 2.92
N CYS A 315 -5.14 6.39 4.19
CA CYS A 315 -4.01 6.43 5.12
C CYS A 315 -3.39 5.05 5.36
N SER A 316 -4.21 4.00 5.47
CA SER A 316 -3.71 2.62 5.64
C SER A 316 -2.89 2.12 4.45
N ARG A 317 -3.02 2.77 3.29
CA ARG A 317 -2.33 2.39 2.05
C ARG A 317 -1.31 3.42 1.57
N LEU A 318 -1.23 4.59 2.20
CA LEU A 318 -0.21 5.58 1.91
C LEU A 318 1.16 5.04 2.34
N GLN A 319 2.09 4.96 1.38
CA GLN A 319 3.49 4.66 1.68
C GLN A 319 4.22 5.92 2.19
N ARG A 320 5.40 5.74 2.79
CA ARG A 320 6.22 6.81 3.38
C ARG A 320 6.65 7.92 2.40
N GLU A 321 6.50 7.71 1.08
CA GLU A 321 6.93 8.66 0.04
C GLU A 321 6.08 9.94 -0.02
N GLY A 322 4.91 9.99 0.63
CA GLY A 322 4.04 11.18 0.71
C GLY A 322 4.04 11.85 2.09
N ILE A 323 5.21 12.32 2.58
CA ILE A 323 5.34 12.91 3.93
C ILE A 323 4.37 14.08 4.15
N GLU A 324 4.21 14.95 3.15
CA GLU A 324 3.29 16.10 3.26
C GLU A 324 1.82 15.65 3.25
N GLU A 325 1.46 14.67 2.43
CA GLU A 325 0.13 14.08 2.42
C GLU A 325 -0.20 13.39 3.76
N LEU A 326 0.77 12.70 4.37
CA LEU A 326 0.63 12.10 5.69
C LEU A 326 0.43 13.16 6.78
N ARG A 327 1.17 14.28 6.72
CA ARG A 327 0.98 15.42 7.65
C ARG A 327 -0.39 16.05 7.51
N LEU A 328 -0.83 16.29 6.27
CA LEU A 328 -2.15 16.83 5.97
C LEU A 328 -3.26 15.88 6.43
N ALA A 329 -3.09 14.57 6.19
CA ALA A 329 -4.01 13.55 6.66
C ALA A 329 -4.13 13.52 8.18
N ALA A 330 -3.00 13.56 8.90
CA ALA A 330 -2.98 13.61 10.35
C ALA A 330 -3.71 14.85 10.89
N ALA A 331 -3.36 16.04 10.38
CA ALA A 331 -4.00 17.29 10.77
C ALA A 331 -5.51 17.31 10.47
N LEU A 332 -5.93 16.71 9.35
CA LEU A 332 -7.34 16.58 9.00
C LEU A 332 -8.06 15.65 9.98
N LEU A 333 -7.51 14.47 10.28
CA LEU A 333 -8.07 13.53 11.25
C LEU A 333 -8.19 14.12 12.67
N GLU A 334 -7.24 14.95 13.09
CA GLU A 334 -7.35 15.69 14.36
C GLU A 334 -8.54 16.65 14.37
N ARG A 335 -8.77 17.37 13.25
CA ARG A 335 -9.94 18.24 13.08
C ARG A 335 -11.26 17.46 13.02
N PHE A 336 -11.24 16.25 12.43
CA PHE A 336 -12.37 15.31 12.45
C PHE A 336 -12.72 14.89 13.87
N GLY A 337 -11.73 14.45 14.66
CA GLY A 337 -11.93 14.08 16.06
C GLY A 337 -12.51 15.24 16.87
N ALA A 338 -11.95 16.45 16.70
CA ALA A 338 -12.48 17.65 17.34
C ALA A 338 -13.91 18.02 16.89
N ALA A 339 -14.32 17.65 15.67
CA ALA A 339 -15.68 17.86 15.19
C ALA A 339 -16.66 16.84 15.76
N GLN A 340 -16.26 15.56 15.81
CA GLN A 340 -17.05 14.47 16.38
C GLN A 340 -17.34 14.70 17.86
N LEU A 341 -16.37 15.22 18.62
CA LEU A 341 -16.56 15.62 20.02
C LEU A 341 -17.63 16.70 20.22
N ARG A 342 -17.88 17.58 19.24
CA ARG A 342 -18.97 18.58 19.35
C ARG A 342 -20.36 17.97 19.24
N TRP A 343 -20.45 16.72 18.79
CA TRP A 343 -21.68 15.96 18.64
C TRP A 343 -21.75 14.78 19.61
N ASP A 344 -20.91 14.76 20.65
CA ASP A 344 -20.87 13.71 21.68
C ASP A 344 -20.58 12.29 21.11
N GLU A 345 -19.77 12.22 20.05
CA GLU A 345 -19.41 10.98 19.35
C GLU A 345 -18.02 10.47 19.79
N ASP A 346 -17.85 10.18 21.07
CA ASP A 346 -16.55 9.87 21.69
C ASP A 346 -15.81 8.71 21.01
N ILE A 347 -16.53 7.64 20.65
CA ILE A 347 -15.94 6.46 19.99
C ILE A 347 -15.38 6.85 18.60
N HIS A 348 -16.14 7.62 17.81
CA HIS A 348 -15.70 8.06 16.50
C HIS A 348 -14.56 9.06 16.59
N ALA A 349 -14.62 9.98 17.56
CA ALA A 349 -13.55 10.92 17.85
C ALA A 349 -12.27 10.20 18.25
N SER A 350 -12.37 9.21 19.13
CA SER A 350 -11.26 8.35 19.54
C SER A 350 -10.62 7.65 18.34
N ALA A 351 -11.41 7.05 17.46
CA ALA A 351 -10.92 6.39 16.25
C ALA A 351 -10.17 7.36 15.31
N SER A 352 -10.66 8.58 15.13
CA SER A 352 -9.99 9.63 14.34
C SER A 352 -8.65 10.04 14.97
N LEU A 353 -8.62 10.28 16.28
CA LEU A 353 -7.41 10.67 17.01
C LEU A 353 -6.38 9.54 17.03
N LEU A 354 -6.81 8.28 17.18
CA LEU A 354 -5.94 7.11 17.12
C LEU A 354 -5.26 6.98 15.76
N MET A 355 -6.00 7.20 14.67
CA MET A 355 -5.41 7.19 13.33
C MET A 355 -4.44 8.35 13.13
N ALA A 356 -4.79 9.55 13.59
CA ALA A 356 -3.87 10.69 13.56
C ALA A 356 -2.58 10.40 14.35
N ALA A 357 -2.69 9.79 15.54
CA ALA A 357 -1.55 9.40 16.37
C ALA A 357 -0.59 8.48 15.62
N ARG A 358 -1.11 7.45 14.93
CA ARG A 358 -0.31 6.52 14.11
C ARG A 358 0.40 7.22 12.96
N LEU A 359 -0.25 8.19 12.31
CA LEU A 359 0.37 8.97 11.25
C LEU A 359 1.49 9.87 11.78
N ARG A 360 1.23 10.60 12.88
CA ARG A 360 2.25 11.42 13.57
C ARG A 360 3.43 10.57 14.03
N PHE A 361 3.17 9.37 14.54
CA PHE A 361 4.21 8.39 14.86
C PHE A 361 5.02 8.03 13.61
N SER A 362 4.37 7.67 12.50
CA SER A 362 5.10 7.36 11.26
C SER A 362 5.98 8.52 10.72
N LEU A 363 5.60 9.75 11.04
CA LEU A 363 6.31 11.00 10.69
C LEU A 363 7.42 11.39 11.66
N SER A 364 7.67 10.58 12.70
CA SER A 364 8.61 10.88 13.78
C SER A 364 8.24 12.10 14.63
N GLU A 365 6.96 12.45 14.68
CA GLU A 365 6.42 13.54 15.50
C GLU A 365 5.93 12.99 16.84
N TRP A 366 6.87 12.40 17.61
CA TRP A 366 6.60 11.50 18.74
C TRP A 366 5.77 12.12 19.86
N GLN A 367 6.08 13.36 20.25
CA GLN A 367 5.34 14.05 21.32
C GLN A 367 3.88 14.33 20.91
N ALA A 368 3.65 14.66 19.65
CA ALA A 368 2.30 14.88 19.13
C ALA A 368 1.53 13.56 19.03
N ALA A 369 2.19 12.49 18.57
CA ALA A 369 1.62 11.15 18.54
C ALA A 369 1.17 10.69 19.94
N ASP A 370 2.04 10.84 20.94
CA ASP A 370 1.76 10.47 22.32
C ASP A 370 0.54 11.20 22.92
N GLU A 371 0.47 12.52 22.73
CA GLU A 371 -0.69 13.32 23.18
C GLU A 371 -1.98 12.82 22.52
N LEU A 372 -1.95 12.52 21.23
CA LEU A 372 -3.13 12.02 20.52
C LEU A 372 -3.54 10.62 20.98
N PHE A 373 -2.58 9.73 21.24
CA PHE A 373 -2.84 8.41 21.81
C PHE A 373 -3.52 8.51 23.18
N ARG A 374 -3.05 9.39 24.07
CA ARG A 374 -3.68 9.63 25.38
C ARG A 374 -5.09 10.15 25.22
N ARG A 375 -5.29 11.19 24.42
CA ARG A 375 -6.62 11.75 24.16
C ARG A 375 -7.59 10.72 23.55
N ALA A 376 -7.12 9.86 22.66
CA ALA A 376 -7.94 8.78 22.11
C ALA A 376 -8.34 7.77 23.21
N SER A 377 -7.40 7.38 24.06
CA SER A 377 -7.65 6.47 25.17
C SER A 377 -8.56 7.06 26.26
N ASP A 378 -8.52 8.36 26.49
CA ASP A 378 -9.41 9.03 27.45
C ASP A 378 -10.87 8.98 27.00
N LEU A 379 -11.09 8.98 25.67
CA LEU A 379 -12.42 8.87 25.05
C LEU A 379 -12.89 7.42 24.91
N ASP A 380 -11.96 6.50 24.65
CA ASP A 380 -12.25 5.07 24.54
C ASP A 380 -11.27 4.25 25.39
N SER A 381 -11.72 3.90 26.58
CA SER A 381 -10.93 3.09 27.53
C SER A 381 -10.68 1.65 27.03
N SER A 382 -11.36 1.20 25.96
CA SER A 382 -11.07 -0.09 25.33
C SER A 382 -9.66 -0.12 24.71
N ILE A 383 -9.12 1.04 24.32
CA ILE A 383 -7.76 1.16 23.76
C ILE A 383 -6.72 0.77 24.82
N ALA A 384 -6.77 1.41 26.00
CA ALA A 384 -5.86 1.13 27.12
C ALA A 384 -6.17 -0.17 27.88
N SER A 385 -7.23 -0.90 27.52
CA SER A 385 -7.49 -2.25 28.02
C SER A 385 -7.24 -3.34 26.97
N SER A 386 -6.76 -2.97 25.79
CA SER A 386 -6.32 -3.90 24.76
C SER A 386 -4.79 -4.00 24.75
N GLY A 387 -4.24 -5.21 24.65
CA GLY A 387 -2.77 -5.37 24.63
C GLY A 387 -2.10 -4.67 23.46
N ALA A 388 -2.75 -4.65 22.28
CA ALA A 388 -2.28 -3.91 21.12
C ALA A 388 -2.28 -2.39 21.34
N GLY A 389 -3.37 -1.85 21.89
CA GLY A 389 -3.47 -0.41 22.21
C GLY A 389 -2.44 0.01 23.24
N CYS A 390 -2.29 -0.73 24.35
CA CYS A 390 -1.24 -0.49 25.34
C CYS A 390 0.16 -0.50 24.72
N ALA A 391 0.47 -1.46 23.86
CA ALA A 391 1.77 -1.57 23.22
C ALA A 391 2.08 -0.42 22.24
N GLU A 392 1.07 0.06 21.50
CA GLU A 392 1.21 1.22 20.60
C GLU A 392 1.46 2.51 21.40
N MET A 393 0.65 2.75 22.44
CA MET A 393 0.81 3.90 23.33
C MET A 393 2.15 3.88 24.07
N ALA A 394 2.59 2.70 24.54
CA ALA A 394 3.90 2.53 25.16
C ALA A 394 5.04 2.87 24.19
N GLY A 395 4.91 2.49 22.92
CA GLY A 395 5.88 2.84 21.88
C GLY A 395 5.95 4.35 21.61
N ALA A 396 4.80 5.02 21.57
CA ALA A 396 4.74 6.47 21.44
C ALA A 396 5.36 7.19 22.65
N ALA A 397 5.05 6.74 23.87
CA ALA A 397 5.65 7.26 25.09
C ALA A 397 7.18 7.08 25.11
N TYR A 398 7.68 5.91 24.68
CA TYR A 398 9.10 5.61 24.60
C TYR A 398 9.82 6.58 23.65
N GLU A 399 9.35 6.74 22.42
CA GLU A 399 10.00 7.62 21.43
C GLU A 399 9.82 9.11 21.80
N ALA A 400 8.79 9.46 22.57
CA ALA A 400 8.62 10.79 23.16
C ALA A 400 9.57 11.05 24.36
N GLY A 401 10.23 10.02 24.89
CA GLY A 401 11.19 10.09 26.01
C GLY A 401 10.58 9.83 27.39
N ASP A 402 9.29 9.50 27.48
CA ASP A 402 8.61 9.14 28.74
C ASP A 402 8.77 7.63 29.01
N TYR A 403 10.00 7.24 29.32
CA TYR A 403 10.37 5.84 29.58
C TYR A 403 9.64 5.21 30.78
N PRO A 404 9.40 5.91 31.91
CA PRO A 404 8.63 5.36 33.02
C PRO A 404 7.22 4.93 32.59
N ARG A 405 6.49 5.83 31.91
CA ARG A 405 5.15 5.49 31.42
C ARG A 405 5.19 4.39 30.38
N ALA A 406 6.17 4.42 29.46
CA ALA A 406 6.33 3.34 28.49
C ALA A 406 6.53 1.97 29.16
N ALA A 407 7.34 1.90 30.21
CA ALA A 407 7.57 0.66 30.96
C ALA A 407 6.29 0.15 31.64
N GLU A 408 5.52 1.03 32.28
CA GLU A 408 4.23 0.69 32.89
C GLU A 408 3.22 0.17 31.86
N MET A 409 3.09 0.87 30.73
CA MET A 409 2.16 0.49 29.67
C MET A 409 2.56 -0.84 29.00
N TYR A 410 3.86 -1.08 28.81
CA TYR A 410 4.32 -2.40 28.35
C TYR A 410 4.05 -3.50 29.37
N ALA A 411 4.14 -3.22 30.67
CA ALA A 411 3.77 -4.20 31.70
C ALA A 411 2.30 -4.61 31.57
N VAL A 412 1.39 -3.63 31.41
CA VAL A 412 -0.03 -3.91 31.13
C VAL A 412 -0.21 -4.70 29.84
N ALA A 413 0.52 -4.35 28.78
CA ALA A 413 0.45 -5.08 27.50
C ALA A 413 0.92 -6.54 27.62
N ILE A 414 1.98 -6.81 28.40
CA ILE A 414 2.49 -8.16 28.69
C ILE A 414 1.43 -8.98 29.43
N ASP A 415 0.74 -8.40 30.41
CA ASP A 415 -0.31 -9.09 31.14
C ASP A 415 -1.51 -9.46 30.24
N LEU A 416 -1.84 -8.61 29.27
CA LEU A 416 -2.93 -8.82 28.32
C LEU A 416 -2.56 -9.79 27.19
N VAL A 417 -1.30 -9.82 26.77
CA VAL A 417 -0.80 -10.64 25.65
C VAL A 417 0.54 -11.29 26.05
N PRO A 418 0.50 -12.27 26.97
CA PRO A 418 1.72 -12.84 27.56
C PRO A 418 2.57 -13.64 26.56
N ASP A 419 2.03 -13.98 25.40
CA ASP A 419 2.74 -14.73 24.35
C ASP A 419 3.57 -13.82 23.42
N ASP A 420 3.37 -12.49 23.43
CA ASP A 420 4.18 -11.58 22.61
C ASP A 420 5.49 -11.21 23.31
N MET A 421 6.51 -12.06 23.11
CA MET A 421 7.84 -11.90 23.70
C MET A 421 8.53 -10.58 23.36
N ARG A 422 8.12 -9.88 22.28
CA ARG A 422 8.70 -8.57 21.92
C ARG A 422 8.39 -7.53 22.98
N LEU A 423 7.27 -7.66 23.69
CA LEU A 423 6.89 -6.73 24.76
C LEU A 423 7.86 -6.77 25.93
N LEU A 424 8.44 -7.94 26.26
CA LEU A 424 9.47 -8.08 27.30
C LEU A 424 10.69 -7.23 26.97
N THR A 425 11.21 -7.34 25.74
CA THR A 425 12.40 -6.58 25.31
C THR A 425 12.15 -5.07 25.24
N ARG A 426 10.96 -4.65 24.81
CA ARG A 426 10.59 -3.23 24.76
C ARG A 426 10.44 -2.65 26.16
N ARG A 427 9.82 -3.38 27.09
CA ARG A 427 9.78 -3.00 28.51
C ARG A 427 11.18 -2.94 29.11
N ALA A 428 12.02 -3.95 28.87
CA ALA A 428 13.39 -3.99 29.38
C ALA A 428 14.19 -2.78 28.91
N ASP A 429 14.02 -2.36 27.65
CA ASP A 429 14.65 -1.18 27.10
C ASP A 429 14.13 0.12 27.72
N SER A 430 12.82 0.24 27.94
CA SER A 430 12.24 1.36 28.70
C SER A 430 12.81 1.44 30.12
N LEU A 431 12.90 0.31 30.82
CA LEU A 431 13.47 0.23 32.18
C LEU A 431 14.95 0.58 32.19
N MET A 432 15.73 0.08 31.20
CA MET A 432 17.13 0.45 31.01
C MET A 432 17.28 1.96 30.82
N ARG A 433 16.46 2.55 29.95
CA ARG A 433 16.43 4.01 29.71
C ARG A 433 15.95 4.78 30.93
N GLN A 434 15.13 4.21 31.81
CA GLN A 434 14.75 4.88 33.06
C GLN A 434 15.85 4.82 34.13
N GLY A 435 16.78 3.86 34.04
CA GLY A 435 17.80 3.59 35.06
C GLY A 435 17.42 2.47 36.03
N ALA A 436 16.31 1.76 35.79
CA ALA A 436 15.89 0.57 36.53
C ALA A 436 16.60 -0.70 36.00
N LEU A 437 17.92 -0.72 36.15
CA LEU A 437 18.82 -1.73 35.56
C LEU A 437 18.53 -3.16 36.05
N SER A 438 18.22 -3.34 37.34
CA SER A 438 17.95 -4.65 37.92
C SER A 438 16.72 -5.31 37.29
N GLU A 439 15.65 -4.52 37.12
CA GLU A 439 14.40 -4.98 36.51
C GLU A 439 14.57 -5.18 35.01
N ALA A 440 15.26 -4.27 34.32
CA ALA A 440 15.62 -4.42 32.91
C ALA A 440 16.37 -5.74 32.66
N ASN A 441 17.36 -6.06 33.50
CA ASN A 441 18.11 -7.32 33.41
C ASN A 441 17.18 -8.53 33.57
N SER A 442 16.29 -8.52 34.56
CA SER A 442 15.33 -9.63 34.75
C SER A 442 14.43 -9.82 33.53
N GLN A 443 13.93 -8.75 32.92
CA GLN A 443 13.08 -8.83 31.72
C GLN A 443 13.85 -9.36 30.50
N PHE A 444 15.12 -8.99 30.34
CA PHE A 444 15.98 -9.56 29.30
C PHE A 444 16.23 -11.05 29.52
N GLU A 445 16.59 -11.47 30.73
CA GLU A 445 16.80 -12.90 31.06
C GLU A 445 15.54 -13.72 30.80
N ASP A 446 14.37 -13.20 31.17
CA ASP A 446 13.07 -13.84 30.88
C ASP A 446 12.83 -14.00 29.37
N TYR A 447 13.21 -13.01 28.56
CA TYR A 447 13.13 -13.07 27.10
C TYR A 447 14.09 -14.14 26.53
N PHE A 448 15.37 -14.11 26.92
CA PHE A 448 16.37 -15.06 26.42
C PHE A 448 16.09 -16.50 26.83
N ALA A 449 15.44 -16.72 27.98
CA ALA A 449 15.01 -18.04 28.40
C ALA A 449 13.90 -18.64 27.51
N ARG A 450 13.16 -17.81 26.78
CA ARG A 450 11.97 -18.21 26.00
C ARG A 450 12.17 -18.18 24.49
N VAL A 451 13.16 -17.43 24.00
CA VAL A 451 13.38 -17.21 22.57
C VAL A 451 14.62 -17.96 22.07
N VAL A 452 14.43 -18.81 21.06
CA VAL A 452 15.50 -19.67 20.48
C VAL A 452 16.51 -18.85 19.67
N SER A 453 16.05 -17.83 18.97
CA SER A 453 16.88 -16.97 18.10
C SER A 453 16.57 -15.51 18.40
N PRO A 454 17.16 -14.95 19.47
CA PRO A 454 16.91 -13.57 19.86
C PRO A 454 17.48 -12.58 18.85
N GLU A 455 16.86 -11.40 18.72
CA GLU A 455 17.40 -10.34 17.87
C GLU A 455 18.67 -9.74 18.50
N THR A 456 19.66 -9.47 17.65
CA THR A 456 21.02 -9.08 18.07
C THR A 456 21.06 -7.80 18.92
N ILE A 457 20.20 -6.83 18.62
CA ILE A 457 20.10 -5.59 19.40
C ILE A 457 19.77 -5.84 20.87
N TRP A 458 18.94 -6.83 21.18
CA TRP A 458 18.58 -7.16 22.56
C TRP A 458 19.75 -7.78 23.31
N PHE A 459 20.61 -8.56 22.62
CA PHE A 459 21.83 -9.09 23.22
C PHE A 459 22.80 -7.98 23.61
N LEU A 460 22.99 -6.99 22.73
CA LEU A 460 23.83 -5.82 23.02
C LEU A 460 23.32 -5.02 24.22
N LYS A 461 22.01 -4.73 24.25
CA LYS A 461 21.38 -4.01 25.36
C LYS A 461 21.48 -4.77 26.68
N HIS A 462 21.22 -6.08 26.67
CA HIS A 462 21.37 -6.91 27.85
C HIS A 462 22.82 -6.95 28.35
N SER A 463 23.79 -7.12 27.44
CA SER A 463 25.22 -7.09 27.79
C SER A 463 25.64 -5.76 28.41
N ALA A 464 25.10 -4.65 27.90
CA ALA A 464 25.32 -3.32 28.48
C ALA A 464 24.76 -3.21 29.90
N VAL A 465 23.52 -3.66 30.13
CA VAL A 465 22.91 -3.70 31.48
C VAL A 465 23.73 -4.55 32.45
N GLN A 466 24.14 -5.76 32.03
CA GLN A 466 24.99 -6.63 32.85
C GLN A 466 26.32 -5.95 33.19
N TYR A 467 26.96 -5.30 32.22
CA TYR A 467 28.21 -4.58 32.45
C TYR A 467 28.03 -3.45 33.48
N LEU A 468 26.95 -2.65 33.38
CA LEU A 468 26.65 -1.59 34.33
C LEU A 468 26.50 -2.17 35.76
N ILE A 469 25.71 -3.23 35.92
CA ILE A 469 25.49 -3.91 37.20
C ILE A 469 26.79 -4.47 37.77
N MET A 470 27.59 -5.17 36.95
CA MET A 470 28.89 -5.72 37.35
C MET A 470 29.91 -4.63 37.73
N SER A 471 29.78 -3.45 37.14
CA SER A 471 30.61 -2.27 37.46
C SER A 471 30.16 -1.57 38.75
N GLY A 472 29.15 -2.11 39.45
CA GLY A 472 28.63 -1.57 40.71
C GLY A 472 27.59 -0.46 40.53
N ILE A 473 27.14 -0.19 39.30
CA ILE A 473 26.05 0.74 39.02
C ILE A 473 24.74 -0.02 39.21
N LYS A 474 23.98 0.38 40.23
CA LYS A 474 22.66 -0.21 40.55
C LYS A 474 21.56 0.61 39.90
N ASP A 475 20.32 0.42 40.35
CA ASP A 475 19.21 1.27 39.95
C ASP A 475 19.50 2.74 40.32
N VAL A 476 19.40 3.62 39.33
CA VAL A 476 19.70 5.06 39.46
C VAL A 476 18.48 5.85 39.03
N ASP A 477 18.10 6.84 39.84
CA ASP A 477 17.21 7.91 39.40
C ASP A 477 18.01 8.88 38.53
N ARG A 478 17.79 8.83 37.21
CA ARG A 478 18.67 9.49 36.22
C ARG A 478 18.55 11.00 36.33
N ASP A 479 19.69 11.67 36.52
CA ASP A 479 19.81 13.13 36.39
C ASP A 479 20.71 13.48 35.20
N SER A 480 20.12 13.42 34.00
CA SER A 480 20.83 13.68 32.74
C SER A 480 21.37 15.11 32.65
N GLU A 481 20.70 16.07 33.29
CA GLU A 481 21.08 17.48 33.27
C GLU A 481 22.27 17.75 34.22
N ALA A 482 22.26 17.18 35.43
CA ALA A 482 23.41 17.25 36.32
C ALA A 482 24.62 16.50 35.73
N ALA A 483 24.41 15.33 35.11
CA ALA A 483 25.47 14.60 34.41
C ALA A 483 26.08 15.46 33.29
N ARG A 484 25.25 16.17 32.50
CA ARG A 484 25.71 17.09 31.45
C ARG A 484 26.56 18.23 32.03
N ARG A 485 26.13 18.86 33.14
CA ARG A 485 26.89 19.94 33.78
C ARG A 485 28.27 19.49 34.27
N ILE A 486 28.38 18.27 34.81
CA ILE A 486 29.68 17.69 35.19
C ILE A 486 30.60 17.54 33.97
N LEU A 487 30.04 17.17 32.81
CA LEU A 487 30.81 17.03 31.58
C LEU A 487 31.15 18.38 30.93
N GLU A 488 30.43 19.44 31.23
CA GLU A 488 30.70 20.80 30.74
C GLU A 488 31.74 21.54 31.59
N ASP A 489 31.88 21.19 32.87
CA ASP A 489 32.90 21.72 33.79
C ASP A 489 34.30 21.14 33.52
N GLN A 490 34.69 21.09 32.25
CA GLN A 490 35.99 20.61 31.82
C GLN A 490 37.04 21.69 32.03
N GLY A 491 38.08 21.39 32.80
CA GLY A 491 39.25 22.26 32.93
C GLY A 491 40.13 22.26 31.66
N ASP A 492 40.70 23.42 31.31
CA ASP A 492 41.59 23.60 30.15
C ASP A 492 42.86 22.69 30.15
N SER A 493 43.19 22.08 31.29
CA SER A 493 44.37 21.22 31.46
C SER A 493 44.11 20.00 32.36
N GLU A 494 42.95 19.37 32.22
CA GLU A 494 42.64 18.13 32.94
C GLU A 494 43.63 17.00 32.60
N SER A 495 44.11 16.33 33.65
CA SER A 495 44.83 15.07 33.53
C SER A 495 43.88 13.93 33.18
N ARG A 496 44.42 12.84 32.61
CA ARG A 496 43.64 11.62 32.31
C ARG A 496 42.84 11.12 33.53
N ALA A 497 43.43 11.17 34.72
CA ALA A 497 42.78 10.68 35.93
C ALA A 497 41.57 11.55 36.33
N GLU A 498 41.71 12.87 36.19
CA GLU A 498 40.62 13.83 36.43
C GLU A 498 39.48 13.64 35.43
N THR A 499 39.79 13.47 34.14
CA THR A 499 38.76 13.21 33.12
C THR A 499 38.03 11.89 33.38
N VAL A 500 38.74 10.82 33.77
CA VAL A 500 38.11 9.54 34.13
C VAL A 500 37.15 9.72 35.31
N GLU A 501 37.58 10.38 36.39
CA GLU A 501 36.71 10.58 37.56
C GLU A 501 35.50 11.46 37.25
N ARG A 502 35.67 12.49 36.41
CA ARG A 502 34.58 13.35 35.92
C ARG A 502 33.56 12.56 35.13
N CYS A 503 33.99 11.75 34.17
CA CYS A 503 33.09 10.88 33.40
C CYS A 503 32.41 9.83 34.28
N LEU A 504 33.13 9.19 35.21
CA LEU A 504 32.53 8.24 36.15
C LEU A 504 31.50 8.91 37.07
N SER A 505 31.75 10.16 37.49
CA SER A 505 30.79 10.94 38.27
C SER A 505 29.52 11.24 37.47
N ALA A 506 29.65 11.58 36.18
CA ALA A 506 28.51 11.76 35.29
C ALA A 506 27.73 10.44 35.08
N VAL A 507 28.43 9.31 34.87
CA VAL A 507 27.82 7.97 34.73
C VAL A 507 27.03 7.55 35.98
N ARG A 508 27.51 7.90 37.17
CA ARG A 508 26.79 7.60 38.44
C ARG A 508 25.46 8.35 38.55
N LEU A 509 25.34 9.52 37.91
CA LEU A 509 24.09 10.30 37.84
C LEU A 509 23.20 9.86 36.67
N ASP A 510 23.81 9.47 35.56
CA ASP A 510 23.11 8.99 34.37
C ASP A 510 23.88 7.83 33.72
N PRO A 511 23.53 6.57 34.04
CA PRO A 511 24.18 5.39 33.50
C PRO A 511 24.08 5.24 31.99
N MET A 512 23.18 5.98 31.35
CA MET A 512 22.97 6.00 29.90
C MET A 512 23.49 7.29 29.26
N ASN A 513 24.38 8.03 29.92
CA ASN A 513 24.98 9.22 29.34
C ASN A 513 26.02 8.86 28.26
N ALA A 514 25.64 9.03 27.00
CA ALA A 514 26.48 8.66 25.85
C ALA A 514 27.84 9.38 25.83
N ALA A 515 27.87 10.67 26.22
CA ALA A 515 29.08 11.47 26.18
C ALA A 515 30.12 11.01 27.21
N ALA A 516 29.71 10.72 28.44
CA ALA A 516 30.60 10.21 29.48
C ALA A 516 31.21 8.85 29.09
N TRP A 517 30.38 7.93 28.60
CA TRP A 517 30.84 6.62 28.15
C TRP A 517 31.74 6.68 26.91
N GLY A 518 31.38 7.55 25.96
CA GLY A 518 32.19 7.79 24.77
C GLY A 518 33.58 8.30 25.12
N GLU A 519 33.69 9.22 26.08
CA GLU A 519 34.97 9.76 26.53
C GLU A 519 35.82 8.74 27.27
N LEU A 520 35.23 7.97 28.20
CA LEU A 520 35.92 6.85 28.86
C LEU A 520 36.49 5.85 27.85
N GLY A 521 35.66 5.49 26.87
CA GLY A 521 36.04 4.62 25.77
C GLY A 521 37.18 5.17 24.93
N ARG A 522 37.12 6.45 24.54
CA ARG A 522 38.18 7.14 23.79
C ARG A 522 39.49 7.16 24.53
N LEU A 523 39.48 7.47 25.82
CA LEU A 523 40.69 7.50 26.64
C LEU A 523 41.39 6.15 26.65
N ASP A 524 40.65 5.05 26.81
CA ASP A 524 41.22 3.69 26.79
C ASP A 524 41.67 3.28 25.38
N ALA A 525 40.90 3.60 24.33
CA ALA A 525 41.29 3.33 22.95
C ALA A 525 42.57 4.08 22.56
N ALA A 526 42.72 5.34 22.96
CA ALA A 526 43.92 6.16 22.75
C ALA A 526 45.16 5.60 23.48
N ALA A 527 44.95 4.84 24.56
CA ALA A 527 46.01 4.12 25.25
C ALA A 527 46.26 2.70 24.71
N GLY A 528 45.64 2.33 23.59
CA GLY A 528 45.72 0.98 23.01
C GLY A 528 45.00 -0.10 23.82
N ARG A 529 44.18 0.28 24.80
CA ARG A 529 43.44 -0.65 25.69
C ARG A 529 42.07 -0.97 25.14
N TYR A 530 42.01 -1.48 23.90
CA TYR A 530 40.76 -1.72 23.19
C TYR A 530 39.76 -2.62 23.93
N ARG A 531 40.26 -3.63 24.66
CA ARG A 531 39.40 -4.50 25.48
C ARG A 531 38.66 -3.74 26.58
N HIS A 532 39.28 -2.73 27.20
CA HIS A 532 38.63 -1.88 28.19
C HIS A 532 37.73 -0.81 27.54
N ALA A 533 38.07 -0.37 26.33
CA ALA A 533 37.28 0.61 25.58
C ALA A 533 35.98 0.03 25.00
N ALA A 534 35.94 -1.27 24.67
CA ALA A 534 34.84 -1.88 23.92
C ALA A 534 33.48 -1.75 24.62
N ALA A 535 33.39 -2.03 25.92
CA ALA A 535 32.13 -1.94 26.67
C ALA A 535 31.64 -0.48 26.83
N PRO A 536 32.45 0.49 27.32
CA PRO A 536 32.08 1.90 27.32
C PRO A 536 31.59 2.42 25.96
N LEU A 537 32.30 2.13 24.87
CA LEU A 537 31.90 2.59 23.54
C LEU A 537 30.61 1.93 23.08
N SER A 538 30.38 0.65 23.40
CA SER A 538 29.12 -0.03 23.09
C SER A 538 27.94 0.59 23.85
N ILE A 539 28.12 0.95 25.12
CA ILE A 539 27.09 1.65 25.91
C ILE A 539 26.83 3.04 25.33
N ALA A 540 27.88 3.78 24.95
CA ALA A 540 27.74 5.07 24.29
C ALA A 540 26.94 4.95 22.98
N ALA A 541 27.23 3.92 22.18
CA ALA A 541 26.51 3.61 20.95
C ALA A 541 25.04 3.25 21.19
N LEU A 542 24.73 2.46 22.21
CA LEU A 542 23.33 2.14 22.56
C LEU A 542 22.58 3.36 23.11
N ALA A 543 23.28 4.25 23.81
CA ALA A 543 22.72 5.48 24.34
C ALA A 543 22.39 6.51 23.24
N ASP A 544 23.19 6.54 22.16
CA ASP A 544 23.17 7.55 21.10
C ASP A 544 22.97 6.95 19.70
N ARG A 545 21.93 7.39 18.98
CA ARG A 545 21.59 6.89 17.65
C ARG A 545 22.44 7.50 16.51
N ARG A 546 23.60 8.11 16.79
CA ARG A 546 24.55 8.59 15.76
C ARG A 546 25.53 7.50 15.33
N SER A 547 25.96 7.50 14.06
CA SER A 547 26.84 6.46 13.50
C SER A 547 28.26 6.43 14.10
N GLU A 548 28.78 7.57 14.56
CA GLU A 548 30.15 7.69 15.11
C GLU A 548 30.41 6.79 16.34
N PRO A 549 29.63 6.87 17.45
CA PRO A 549 29.79 5.97 18.60
C PRO A 549 29.78 4.48 18.22
N TRP A 550 28.95 4.09 17.27
CA TRP A 550 28.85 2.71 16.80
C TRP A 550 30.10 2.26 16.06
N ALA A 551 30.63 3.09 15.17
CA ALA A 551 31.86 2.80 14.45
C ALA A 551 33.06 2.66 15.41
N MET A 552 33.10 3.51 16.43
CA MET A 552 34.12 3.44 17.48
C MET A 552 34.01 2.16 18.32
N ALA A 553 32.79 1.79 18.72
CA ALA A 553 32.53 0.55 19.43
C ALA A 553 32.95 -0.68 18.61
N LEU A 554 32.58 -0.71 17.33
CA LEU A 554 32.95 -1.77 16.40
C LEU A 554 34.47 -1.87 16.26
N THR A 555 35.15 -0.74 16.08
CA THR A 555 36.61 -0.68 15.97
C THR A 555 37.30 -1.19 17.23
N ALA A 556 36.83 -0.77 18.41
CA ALA A 556 37.37 -1.23 19.68
C ALA A 556 37.14 -2.72 19.91
N ALA A 557 35.94 -3.23 19.61
CA ALA A 557 35.64 -4.66 19.71
C ALA A 557 36.52 -5.50 18.77
N PHE A 558 36.66 -5.06 17.51
CA PHE A 558 37.49 -5.73 16.51
C PHE A 558 38.96 -5.75 16.93
N ARG A 559 39.54 -4.60 17.32
CA ARG A 559 40.94 -4.51 17.77
C ARG A 559 41.21 -5.23 19.09
N ALA A 560 40.18 -5.45 19.90
CA ALA A 560 40.27 -6.22 21.14
C ALA A 560 40.16 -7.75 20.92
N ASP A 561 39.98 -8.20 19.67
CA ASP A 561 39.67 -9.58 19.30
C ASP A 561 38.39 -10.10 19.99
N LEU A 562 37.38 -9.23 20.08
CA LEU A 562 36.02 -9.54 20.58
C LEU A 562 35.08 -9.74 19.39
N LEU A 563 35.36 -10.76 18.56
CA LEU A 563 34.74 -10.93 17.25
C LEU A 563 33.21 -11.09 17.30
N ASP A 564 32.66 -11.72 18.35
CA ASP A 564 31.20 -11.84 18.51
C ASP A 564 30.54 -10.48 18.76
N LEU A 565 31.13 -9.67 19.65
CA LEU A 565 30.66 -8.30 19.90
C LEU A 565 30.80 -7.43 18.65
N ALA A 566 31.91 -7.54 17.93
CA ALA A 566 32.12 -6.84 16.67
C ALA A 566 31.07 -7.23 15.63
N ARG A 567 30.76 -8.53 15.50
CA ARG A 567 29.72 -9.04 14.61
C ARG A 567 28.35 -8.47 15.00
N PHE A 568 28.01 -8.49 16.29
CA PHE A 568 26.72 -7.97 16.76
C PHE A 568 26.56 -6.48 16.51
N LEU A 569 27.60 -5.67 16.78
CA LEU A 569 27.61 -4.25 16.49
C LEU A 569 27.43 -4.00 14.99
N ALA A 570 28.20 -4.69 14.14
CA ALA A 570 28.09 -4.55 12.70
C ALA A 570 26.69 -4.94 12.17
N GLN A 571 26.12 -6.03 12.66
CA GLN A 571 24.78 -6.49 12.25
C GLN A 571 23.71 -5.44 12.57
N VAL A 572 23.72 -4.87 13.77
CA VAL A 572 22.76 -3.81 14.15
C VAL A 572 22.96 -2.55 13.32
N CYS A 573 24.20 -2.09 13.13
CA CYS A 573 24.48 -0.89 12.36
C CYS A 573 24.00 -1.01 10.91
N LEU A 574 24.30 -2.15 10.27
CA LEU A 574 23.99 -2.38 8.88
C LEU A 574 22.49 -2.63 8.68
N HIS A 575 21.87 -3.48 9.50
CA HIS A 575 20.51 -3.93 9.23
C HIS A 575 19.43 -3.07 9.91
N ASP A 576 19.69 -2.54 11.11
CA ASP A 576 18.64 -1.96 11.95
C ASP A 576 18.65 -0.42 11.98
N TYR A 577 19.83 0.23 11.96
CA TYR A 577 19.90 1.68 12.17
C TYR A 577 20.34 2.51 10.97
N PHE A 578 21.43 2.15 10.29
CA PHE A 578 22.12 3.10 9.39
C PHE A 578 22.22 2.59 7.94
N GLY A 579 22.35 1.28 7.74
CA GLY A 579 22.55 0.72 6.39
C GLY A 579 23.75 1.31 5.67
N ASP A 580 23.52 1.80 4.45
CA ASP A 580 24.59 2.34 3.58
C ASP A 580 25.30 3.56 4.21
N GLU A 581 24.62 4.34 5.04
CA GLU A 581 25.22 5.48 5.73
C GLU A 581 26.39 5.03 6.63
N PHE A 582 26.27 3.88 7.28
CA PHE A 582 27.33 3.34 8.12
C PHE A 582 28.56 2.93 7.31
N HIS A 583 28.36 2.34 6.14
CA HIS A 583 29.47 2.04 5.23
C HIS A 583 30.17 3.30 4.75
N LEU A 584 29.42 4.34 4.36
CA LEU A 584 29.99 5.61 3.96
C LEU A 584 30.78 6.26 5.11
N PHE A 585 30.29 6.14 6.34
CA PHE A 585 31.00 6.59 7.52
C PHE A 585 32.31 5.82 7.74
N LEU A 586 32.30 4.49 7.66
CA LEU A 586 33.53 3.69 7.78
C LEU A 586 34.53 4.02 6.65
N LEU A 587 34.06 4.24 5.44
CA LEU A 587 34.89 4.63 4.30
C LEU A 587 35.50 6.03 4.46
N SER A 588 34.76 6.99 5.01
CA SER A 588 35.31 8.34 5.26
C SER A 588 36.35 8.33 6.39
N ALA A 589 36.25 7.39 7.33
CA ALA A 589 37.24 7.18 8.37
C ALA A 589 38.52 6.46 7.89
N ARG A 590 38.57 6.01 6.63
CA ARG A 590 39.69 5.23 6.06
C ARG A 590 41.05 5.92 6.15
N ASP A 591 41.06 7.24 5.96
CA ASP A 591 42.31 8.02 6.03
C ASP A 591 42.82 8.22 7.48
N ALA A 592 42.08 7.75 8.49
CA ALA A 592 42.40 7.97 9.90
C ALA A 592 43.23 6.85 10.57
N GLY A 593 43.56 5.75 9.89
CA GLY A 593 44.49 4.75 10.45
C GLY A 593 44.54 3.37 9.78
N ASP A 594 45.56 2.59 10.16
CA ASP A 594 46.04 1.39 9.45
C ASP A 594 45.14 0.13 9.48
N ASP A 595 43.93 0.17 10.08
CA ASP A 595 43.06 -1.03 10.20
C ASP A 595 41.65 -0.89 9.59
N VAL A 596 41.32 0.27 9.01
CA VAL A 596 39.95 0.55 8.54
C VAL A 596 39.55 -0.40 7.40
N ASP A 597 40.49 -0.77 6.53
CA ASP A 597 40.25 -1.72 5.43
C ASP A 597 39.85 -3.12 5.94
N SER A 598 40.45 -3.58 7.02
CA SER A 598 40.11 -4.87 7.64
C SER A 598 38.71 -4.84 8.28
N ILE A 599 38.32 -3.71 8.88
CA ILE A 599 36.99 -3.53 9.47
C ILE A 599 35.93 -3.42 8.38
N ILE A 600 36.21 -2.69 7.29
CA ILE A 600 35.32 -2.63 6.13
C ILE A 600 35.10 -4.02 5.56
N ALA A 601 36.18 -4.77 5.27
CA ALA A 601 36.08 -6.13 4.77
C ALA A 601 35.27 -7.05 5.71
N PHE A 602 35.46 -6.91 7.03
CA PHE A 602 34.66 -7.61 8.03
C PHE A 602 33.17 -7.27 7.94
N THR A 603 32.81 -5.99 7.79
CA THR A 603 31.41 -5.57 7.63
C THR A 603 30.80 -6.02 6.31
N GLU A 604 31.58 -6.09 5.23
CA GLU A 604 31.12 -6.59 3.92
C GLU A 604 30.76 -8.07 3.97
N VAL A 605 31.55 -8.88 4.68
CA VAL A 605 31.22 -10.31 4.89
C VAL A 605 29.87 -10.45 5.61
N ILE A 606 29.62 -9.64 6.63
CA ILE A 606 28.36 -9.67 7.39
C ILE A 606 27.16 -9.25 6.51
N ASP A 607 27.32 -8.22 5.67
CA ASP A 607 26.26 -7.77 4.76
C ASP A 607 25.89 -8.85 3.72
N ILE A 608 26.90 -9.57 3.21
CA ILE A 608 26.73 -10.73 2.31
C ILE A 608 25.98 -11.87 3.03
N GLU A 609 26.41 -12.23 4.24
CA GLU A 609 25.76 -13.27 5.06
C GLU A 609 24.30 -12.90 5.40
N GLY A 610 24.03 -11.60 5.61
CA GLY A 610 22.70 -11.05 5.87
C GLY A 610 21.79 -10.95 4.63
N GLY A 611 22.27 -11.34 3.44
CA GLY A 611 21.48 -11.36 2.21
C GLY A 611 21.24 -9.99 1.57
N ARG A 612 21.91 -8.93 2.05
CA ARG A 612 21.95 -7.64 1.36
C ARG A 612 23.03 -7.67 0.29
N MET A 613 22.70 -8.22 -0.89
CA MET A 613 23.52 -7.95 -2.07
C MET A 613 23.29 -6.51 -2.52
N ARG A 614 24.34 -5.69 -2.52
CA ARG A 614 24.31 -4.33 -3.08
C ARG A 614 23.75 -4.37 -4.50
N ARG A 615 22.84 -3.43 -4.83
CA ARG A 615 22.27 -3.28 -6.18
C ARG A 615 23.32 -3.11 -7.30
N GLY A 616 24.57 -2.77 -6.95
CA GLY A 616 25.69 -2.61 -7.88
C GLY A 616 26.42 -3.89 -8.29
N ASP A 617 26.30 -4.99 -7.55
CA ASP A 617 27.07 -6.24 -7.80
C ASP A 617 26.26 -7.32 -8.54
N ARG A 618 25.15 -6.93 -9.19
CA ARG A 618 24.64 -7.75 -10.29
C ARG A 618 25.69 -7.73 -11.39
N GLN A 619 26.54 -8.77 -11.45
CA GLN A 619 27.34 -9.01 -12.65
C GLN A 619 26.39 -8.91 -13.86
N PRO A 620 26.76 -8.19 -14.92
CA PRO A 620 25.99 -8.21 -16.14
C PRO A 620 25.89 -9.67 -16.58
N ILE A 621 24.66 -10.15 -16.75
CA ILE A 621 24.38 -11.44 -17.39
C ILE A 621 25.22 -11.45 -18.68
N PRO A 622 26.13 -12.41 -18.88
CA PRO A 622 26.90 -12.47 -20.11
C PRO A 622 25.90 -12.56 -21.25
N THR A 623 25.97 -11.61 -22.18
CA THR A 623 25.24 -11.68 -23.44
C THR A 623 25.68 -12.99 -24.10
N PRO A 624 24.75 -13.84 -24.59
CA PRO A 624 25.16 -14.99 -25.37
C PRO A 624 25.93 -14.47 -26.58
N ALA A 625 27.17 -14.93 -26.72
CA ALA A 625 27.94 -14.68 -27.92
C ALA A 625 27.18 -15.26 -29.12
N ASP A 626 27.00 -14.45 -30.14
CA ASP A 626 26.56 -14.90 -31.46
C ASP A 626 27.58 -15.92 -31.99
N ASP A 627 27.15 -17.17 -32.12
CA ASP A 627 27.66 -18.19 -33.04
C ASP A 627 26.50 -18.75 -33.86
#